data_AF-A0A5S6R4U5-F1
#
_entry.id   AF-A0A5S6R4U5-F1
#
_cell.length_a   1.000
_cell.length_b   1.000
_cell.length_c   1.000
_cell.angle_alpha   90.00
_cell.angle_beta   90.00
_cell.angle_gamma   90.00
#
_symmetry.space_group_name_H-M   'P 1'
#
loop_
_entity.id
_entity.type
_entity.pdbx_description
1 polymer ?
#
loop_
_entity_poly.entity_id
_entity_poly.type
_entity_poly.pdbx_seq_one_letter_code
_entity_poly.pdbx_strand_id
1 'polypeptide(L)'
;MVDSNHDVVPPLLCLIYAEFDARVGPRIVYQVPEEIVSKELFDSLSAFLIPRSELVDRLIKVDLPSLKIMGYPKAIESKKYERNAFIFNLCFVVANVAEVDFVYEPLVEKLAKSLEAFELECSFLSAESSRASLKPIMLQILTELNSNGR
;
A
#
# COMPACT_ATOMS: atom_id res chain seq x y z
N MET A 1 -22.68 27.27 -8.17
CA MET A 1 -22.01 27.45 -6.87
C MET A 1 -21.36 26.11 -6.57
N VAL A 2 -20.09 25.96 -6.95
CA VAL A 2 -19.33 24.75 -6.65
C VAL A 2 -18.53 25.13 -5.43
N ASP A 3 -18.94 24.64 -4.26
CA ASP A 3 -18.13 24.75 -3.06
C ASP A 3 -16.88 23.93 -3.31
N SER A 4 -15.81 24.64 -3.70
CA SER A 4 -14.48 24.07 -3.86
C SER A 4 -13.99 23.69 -2.46
N ASN A 5 -14.25 22.45 -2.07
CA ASN A 5 -13.88 21.89 -0.78
C ASN A 5 -12.36 21.63 -0.76
N HIS A 6 -11.56 22.70 -0.77
CA HIS A 6 -10.10 22.64 -0.93
C HIS A 6 -9.35 22.31 0.36
N ASP A 7 -10.02 22.24 1.52
CA ASP A 7 -9.38 22.02 2.83
C ASP A 7 -9.76 20.69 3.51
N VAL A 8 -10.56 19.84 2.86
CA VAL A 8 -11.01 18.57 3.46
C VAL A 8 -10.05 17.46 3.07
N VAL A 9 -9.46 16.80 4.07
CA VAL A 9 -8.67 15.57 3.86
C VAL A 9 -9.59 14.50 3.25
N PRO A 10 -9.25 13.93 2.09
CA PRO A 10 -10.10 12.94 1.45
C PRO A 10 -10.16 11.66 2.30
N PRO A 11 -11.32 10.98 2.41
CA PRO A 11 -11.43 9.74 3.15
C PRO A 11 -10.46 8.65 2.67
N LEU A 12 -9.85 7.94 3.60
CA LEU A 12 -9.11 6.71 3.32
C LEU A 12 -10.11 5.57 3.15
N LEU A 13 -10.24 5.07 1.93
CA LEU A 13 -11.23 4.06 1.58
C LEU A 13 -10.74 2.64 1.87
N CYS A 14 -9.46 2.39 1.62
CA CYS A 14 -8.90 1.05 1.69
C CYS A 14 -7.37 1.06 1.89
N LEU A 15 -6.86 0.00 2.52
CA LEU A 15 -5.44 -0.36 2.50
C LEU A 15 -5.25 -1.66 1.71
N ILE A 16 -4.23 -1.67 0.84
CA ILE A 16 -3.85 -2.84 0.05
C ILE A 16 -2.42 -3.23 0.41
N TYR A 17 -2.22 -4.48 0.80
CA TYR A 17 -0.89 -5.08 0.85
C TYR A 17 -0.73 -6.00 -0.37
N ALA A 18 0.26 -5.70 -1.19
CA ALA A 18 0.59 -6.44 -2.40
C ALA A 18 2.06 -6.89 -2.37
N GLU A 19 2.34 -8.00 -3.04
CA GLU A 19 3.69 -8.55 -3.15
C GLU A 19 3.96 -9.11 -4.55
N PHE A 20 5.24 -9.29 -4.88
CA PHE A 20 5.64 -10.07 -6.04
C PHE A 20 5.76 -11.55 -5.68
N ASP A 21 4.84 -12.37 -6.18
CA ASP A 21 4.95 -13.83 -6.10
C ASP A 21 5.78 -14.35 -7.28
N ALA A 22 6.71 -15.26 -7.01
CA ALA A 22 7.65 -15.75 -8.03
C ALA A 22 6.98 -16.53 -9.18
N ARG A 23 5.77 -17.06 -8.96
CA ARG A 23 5.03 -17.90 -9.91
C ARG A 23 3.92 -17.13 -10.60
N VAL A 24 3.13 -16.36 -9.84
CA VAL A 24 1.97 -15.65 -10.38
C VAL A 24 2.23 -14.17 -10.69
N GLY A 25 3.37 -13.63 -10.24
CA GLY A 25 3.71 -12.22 -10.41
C GLY A 25 3.09 -11.32 -9.33
N PRO A 26 2.89 -10.03 -9.63
CA PRO A 26 2.25 -9.09 -8.71
C PRO A 26 0.87 -9.58 -8.28
N ARG A 27 0.59 -9.58 -6.98
CA ARG A 27 -0.73 -9.90 -6.46
C ARG A 27 -1.08 -9.07 -5.24
N ILE A 28 -2.37 -8.83 -5.05
CA ILE A 28 -2.92 -8.40 -3.76
C ILE A 28 -2.94 -9.61 -2.84
N VAL A 29 -2.32 -9.47 -1.66
CA VAL A 29 -2.38 -10.48 -0.59
C VAL A 29 -3.47 -10.13 0.40
N TYR A 30 -3.56 -8.86 0.80
CA TYR A 30 -4.61 -8.35 1.67
C TYR A 30 -5.18 -7.05 1.14
N GLN A 31 -6.49 -6.90 1.33
CA GLN A 31 -7.22 -5.68 1.05
C GLN A 31 -8.22 -5.47 2.19
N VAL A 32 -8.24 -4.27 2.78
CA VAL A 32 -9.18 -3.94 3.85
C VAL A 32 -9.77 -2.54 3.65
N PRO A 33 -11.11 -2.41 3.57
CA PRO A 33 -12.08 -3.49 3.43
C PRO A 33 -11.89 -4.24 2.09
N GLU A 34 -12.36 -5.48 2.01
CA GLU A 34 -12.20 -6.30 0.81
C GLU A 34 -12.97 -5.74 -0.40
N GLU A 35 -12.50 -6.05 -1.61
CA GLU A 35 -13.17 -5.77 -2.89
C GLU A 35 -13.39 -4.28 -3.25
N ILE A 36 -12.57 -3.35 -2.72
CA ILE A 36 -12.61 -1.92 -3.11
C ILE A 36 -11.91 -1.68 -4.47
N VAL A 37 -10.74 -2.29 -4.65
CA VAL A 37 -9.97 -2.34 -5.88
C VAL A 37 -10.15 -3.73 -6.48
N SER A 38 -10.74 -3.78 -7.67
CA SER A 38 -10.94 -5.02 -8.40
C SER A 38 -9.61 -5.59 -8.88
N LYS A 39 -9.58 -6.91 -9.11
CA LYS A 39 -8.40 -7.57 -9.70
C LYS A 39 -8.00 -6.94 -11.03
N GLU A 40 -8.96 -6.63 -11.90
CA GLU A 40 -8.69 -6.00 -13.20
C GLU A 40 -8.02 -4.63 -13.04
N LEU A 41 -8.51 -3.81 -12.11
CA LEU A 41 -7.92 -2.52 -11.82
C LEU A 41 -6.50 -2.69 -11.28
N PHE A 42 -6.29 -3.59 -10.31
CA PHE A 42 -4.96 -3.87 -9.78
C PHE A 42 -3.99 -4.36 -10.85
N ASP A 43 -4.41 -5.30 -11.69
CA ASP A 43 -3.57 -5.85 -12.76
C ASP A 43 -3.10 -4.75 -13.71
N SER A 44 -3.99 -3.79 -14.06
CA SER A 44 -3.65 -2.64 -14.91
C SER A 44 -2.63 -1.67 -14.29
N LEU A 45 -2.52 -1.65 -12.95
CA LEU A 45 -1.63 -0.77 -12.19
C LEU A 45 -0.42 -1.50 -11.60
N SER A 46 -0.37 -2.83 -11.74
CA SER A 46 0.57 -3.71 -11.03
C SER A 46 2.03 -3.35 -11.29
N ALA A 47 2.37 -2.87 -12.49
CA ALA A 47 3.71 -2.41 -12.83
C ALA A 47 4.18 -1.19 -12.02
N PHE A 48 3.24 -0.35 -11.59
CA PHE A 48 3.51 0.78 -10.71
C PHE A 48 3.49 0.35 -9.24
N LEU A 49 2.54 -0.50 -8.84
CA LEU A 49 2.38 -0.88 -7.44
C LEU A 49 3.41 -1.91 -6.97
N ILE A 50 3.92 -2.75 -7.86
CA ILE A 50 4.99 -3.75 -7.59
C ILE A 50 6.06 -3.62 -8.68
N PRO A 51 6.90 -2.58 -8.61
CA PRO A 51 7.93 -2.32 -9.60
C PRO A 51 9.11 -3.29 -9.46
N ARG A 52 9.82 -3.51 -10.57
CA ARG A 52 10.99 -4.41 -10.60
C ARG A 52 12.30 -3.74 -10.15
N SER A 53 12.47 -2.44 -10.34
CA SER A 53 13.73 -1.77 -9.96
C SER A 53 13.68 -0.24 -9.87
N GLU A 54 13.02 0.46 -10.79
CA GLU A 54 13.23 1.91 -10.95
C GLU A 54 12.38 2.78 -10.00
N LEU A 55 11.31 2.20 -9.48
CA LEU A 55 10.33 2.91 -8.65
C LEU A 55 10.34 2.43 -7.19
N VAL A 56 11.23 1.50 -6.83
CA VAL A 56 11.46 1.08 -5.44
C VAL A 56 12.01 2.27 -4.66
N ASP A 57 11.63 2.38 -3.38
CA ASP A 57 12.02 3.47 -2.47
C ASP A 57 11.60 4.87 -2.94
N ARG A 58 10.49 4.94 -3.68
CA ARG A 58 9.88 6.19 -4.10
C ARG A 58 8.39 6.16 -3.79
N LEU A 59 7.85 7.32 -3.41
CA LEU A 59 6.41 7.48 -3.36
C LEU A 59 5.85 7.40 -4.78
N ILE A 60 4.85 6.54 -4.95
CA ILE A 60 4.10 6.38 -6.19
C ILE A 60 2.67 6.81 -5.89
N LYS A 61 2.13 7.68 -6.75
CA LYS A 61 0.75 8.12 -6.69
C LYS A 61 0.11 7.93 -8.05
N VAL A 62 -1.01 7.22 -8.06
CA VAL A 62 -1.82 6.97 -9.25
C VAL A 62 -3.16 7.64 -9.06
N ASP A 63 -3.45 8.65 -9.89
CA ASP A 63 -4.72 9.35 -9.90
C ASP A 63 -5.70 8.68 -10.86
N LEU A 64 -6.82 8.18 -10.33
CA LEU A 64 -7.92 7.60 -11.10
C LEU A 64 -9.18 8.45 -10.93
N PRO A 65 -10.18 8.35 -11.83
CA PRO A 65 -11.35 9.23 -11.77
C PRO A 65 -12.10 9.26 -10.43
N SER A 66 -12.15 8.14 -9.70
CA SER A 66 -12.89 8.03 -8.43
C SER A 66 -12.03 7.83 -7.19
N LEU A 67 -10.75 7.48 -7.35
CA LEU A 67 -9.85 7.18 -6.25
C LEU A 67 -8.40 7.54 -6.59
N LYS A 68 -7.56 7.75 -5.58
CA LYS A 68 -6.11 7.88 -5.74
C LYS A 68 -5.44 6.74 -4.98
N ILE A 69 -4.44 6.09 -5.58
CA ILE A 69 -3.66 5.04 -4.94
C ILE A 69 -2.26 5.56 -4.67
N MET A 70 -1.84 5.53 -3.41
CA MET A 70 -0.50 5.91 -2.98
C MET A 70 0.22 4.68 -2.45
N GLY A 71 1.47 4.47 -2.83
CA GLY A 71 2.30 3.40 -2.31
C GLY A 71 3.75 3.81 -2.22
N TYR A 72 4.52 3.06 -1.45
CA TYR A 72 5.96 3.21 -1.35
C TYR A 72 6.57 1.81 -1.42
N PRO A 73 6.77 1.27 -2.63
CA PRO A 73 7.20 -0.10 -2.79
C PRO A 73 8.62 -0.30 -2.25
N LYS A 74 8.81 -1.45 -1.60
CA LYS A 74 10.06 -1.89 -1.00
C LYS A 74 10.56 -3.15 -1.67
N ALA A 75 11.87 -3.26 -1.82
CA ALA A 75 12.53 -4.47 -2.29
C ALA A 75 13.71 -4.79 -1.36
N ILE A 76 13.66 -5.94 -0.71
CA ILE A 76 14.73 -6.41 0.18
C ILE A 76 15.53 -7.47 -0.54
N GLU A 77 16.75 -7.15 -0.95
CA GLU A 77 17.65 -8.10 -1.59
C GLU A 77 18.25 -9.08 -0.59
N SER A 78 18.02 -10.38 -0.80
CA SER A 78 18.63 -11.45 -0.01
C SER A 78 18.43 -12.80 -0.68
N LYS A 79 19.46 -13.65 -0.59
CA LYS A 79 19.42 -15.05 -1.08
C LYS A 79 18.40 -15.92 -0.33
N LYS A 80 17.84 -15.45 0.78
CA LYS A 80 16.77 -16.17 1.51
C LYS A 80 15.44 -16.22 0.73
N TYR A 81 15.26 -15.32 -0.25
CA TYR A 81 14.04 -15.24 -1.05
C TYR A 81 14.21 -15.93 -2.41
N GLU A 82 13.13 -16.50 -2.95
CA GLU A 82 13.11 -17.32 -4.18
C GLU A 82 13.68 -16.59 -5.42
N ARG A 83 13.65 -15.25 -5.43
CA ARG A 83 14.17 -14.42 -6.54
C ARG A 83 15.33 -13.51 -6.12
N ASN A 84 16.01 -13.85 -5.03
CA ASN A 84 17.01 -13.00 -4.38
C ASN A 84 16.48 -11.63 -3.91
N ALA A 85 15.17 -11.40 -3.96
CA ALA A 85 14.53 -10.17 -3.53
C ALA A 85 13.12 -10.48 -3.00
N PHE A 86 12.71 -9.76 -1.96
CA PHE A 86 11.34 -9.71 -1.47
C PHE A 86 10.75 -8.34 -1.76
N ILE A 87 9.79 -8.30 -2.69
CA ILE A 87 9.19 -7.07 -3.19
C ILE A 87 7.76 -6.97 -2.68
N PHE A 88 7.44 -5.89 -2.00
CA PHE A 88 6.12 -5.64 -1.46
C PHE A 88 5.76 -4.16 -1.49
N ASN A 89 4.47 -3.88 -1.34
CA ASN A 89 3.97 -2.52 -1.22
C ASN A 89 2.72 -2.49 -0.32
N LEU A 90 2.66 -1.52 0.57
CA LEU A 90 1.46 -1.19 1.33
C LEU A 90 0.90 0.11 0.77
N CYS A 91 -0.27 0.04 0.14
CA CYS A 91 -0.89 1.15 -0.57
C CYS A 91 -2.09 1.69 0.19
N PHE A 92 -2.22 3.02 0.17
CA PHE A 92 -3.39 3.76 0.62
C PHE A 92 -4.27 4.05 -0.58
N VAL A 93 -5.56 3.74 -0.47
CA VAL A 93 -6.57 4.05 -1.47
C VAL A 93 -7.47 5.13 -0.89
N VAL A 94 -7.40 6.34 -1.42
CA VAL A 94 -8.16 7.49 -0.93
C VAL A 94 -9.20 7.93 -1.96
N ALA A 95 -10.30 8.53 -1.51
CA ALA A 95 -11.31 9.07 -2.42
C ALA A 95 -10.74 10.22 -3.26
N ASN A 96 -10.98 10.22 -4.58
CA ASN A 96 -10.57 11.34 -5.43
C ASN A 96 -11.62 12.46 -5.39
N VAL A 97 -11.70 13.14 -4.25
CA VAL A 97 -12.67 14.21 -4.00
C VAL A 97 -12.03 15.52 -3.50
N ALA A 98 -10.72 15.48 -3.21
CA ALA A 98 -9.95 16.61 -2.71
C ALA A 98 -8.47 16.49 -3.11
N GLU A 99 -7.76 17.63 -3.10
CA GLU A 99 -6.33 17.71 -3.42
C GLU A 99 -5.43 17.61 -2.18
N VAL A 100 -6.00 17.62 -0.97
CA VAL A 100 -5.27 17.58 0.31
C VAL A 100 -4.89 16.14 0.70
N ASP A 101 -4.74 15.26 -0.28
CA ASP A 101 -4.37 13.87 -0.07
C ASP A 101 -2.88 13.72 0.35
N PHE A 102 -2.05 14.75 0.11
CA PHE A 102 -0.62 14.77 0.42
C PHE A 102 -0.32 14.52 1.91
N VAL A 103 -1.32 14.70 2.78
CA VAL A 103 -1.21 14.41 4.22
C VAL A 103 -0.91 12.93 4.51
N TYR A 104 -1.25 12.03 3.59
CA TYR A 104 -1.01 10.60 3.73
C TYR A 104 0.40 10.19 3.30
N GLU A 105 1.10 10.98 2.49
CA GLU A 105 2.40 10.61 1.91
C GLU A 105 3.46 10.25 2.96
N PRO A 106 3.66 11.04 4.04
CA PRO A 106 4.65 10.69 5.06
C PRO A 106 4.28 9.41 5.82
N LEU A 107 2.98 9.12 5.96
CA LEU A 107 2.51 7.92 6.63
C LEU A 107 2.75 6.67 5.78
N VAL A 108 2.47 6.75 4.47
CA VAL A 108 2.74 5.67 3.52
C VAL A 108 4.23 5.30 3.53
N GLU A 109 5.12 6.30 3.42
CA GLU A 109 6.57 6.07 3.47
C GLU A 109 7.02 5.50 4.82
N LYS A 110 6.52 6.05 5.94
CA LYS A 110 6.86 5.58 7.28
C LYS A 110 6.47 4.12 7.48
N LEU A 111 5.25 3.75 7.11
CA LEU A 111 4.77 2.37 7.24
C LEU A 111 5.57 1.40 6.37
N ALA A 112 5.90 1.79 5.13
CA ALA A 112 6.74 0.98 4.25
C ALA A 112 8.13 0.71 4.86
N LYS A 113 8.78 1.75 5.41
CA LYS A 113 10.08 1.62 6.11
C LYS A 113 9.98 0.77 7.38
N SER A 114 8.91 0.92 8.16
CA SER A 114 8.69 0.09 9.36
C SER A 114 8.48 -1.39 9.00
N LEU A 115 7.69 -1.67 7.97
CA LEU A 115 7.47 -3.04 7.50
C LEU A 115 8.75 -3.68 6.96
N GLU A 116 9.59 -2.90 6.26
CA GLU A 116 10.92 -3.35 5.83
C GLU A 116 11.81 -3.71 7.03
N ALA A 117 11.86 -2.85 8.05
CA ALA A 117 12.61 -3.13 9.28
C ALA A 117 12.13 -4.41 9.97
N PHE A 118 10.81 -4.59 10.13
CA PHE A 118 10.25 -5.81 10.72
C PHE A 118 10.52 -7.05 9.86
N GLU A 119 10.53 -6.94 8.54
CA GLU A 119 10.90 -8.05 7.67
C GLU A 119 12.38 -8.43 7.82
N LEU A 120 13.28 -7.44 7.97
CA LEU A 120 14.70 -7.67 8.20
C LEU A 120 14.99 -8.28 9.57
N GLU A 121 14.29 -7.84 10.62
CA GLU A 121 14.51 -8.28 11.99
C GLU A 121 13.91 -9.65 12.30
N CYS A 122 12.66 -9.89 11.86
CA CYS A 122 11.90 -11.07 12.28
C CYS A 122 11.13 -11.76 11.15
N SER A 123 11.39 -11.40 9.89
CA SER A 123 10.68 -11.95 8.72
C SER A 123 9.16 -11.81 8.84
N PHE A 124 8.70 -10.68 9.39
CA PHE A 124 7.30 -10.42 9.73
C PHE A 124 6.34 -10.65 8.56
N LEU A 125 6.74 -10.26 7.36
CA LEU A 125 5.92 -10.36 6.15
C LEU A 125 6.12 -11.69 5.44
N SER A 126 7.32 -12.26 5.40
CA SER A 126 7.58 -13.49 4.66
C SER A 126 7.23 -14.77 5.43
N ALA A 127 7.21 -14.73 6.77
CA ALA A 127 6.84 -15.87 7.61
C ALA A 127 5.31 -15.99 7.77
N GLU A 128 4.77 -17.19 7.51
CA GLU A 128 3.32 -17.45 7.58
C GLU A 128 2.73 -17.19 8.98
N SER A 129 3.50 -17.49 10.05
CA SER A 129 3.05 -17.34 11.44
C SER A 129 2.78 -15.90 11.83
N SER A 130 3.55 -14.94 11.32
CA SER A 130 3.41 -13.51 11.63
C SER A 130 2.59 -12.76 10.60
N ARG A 131 2.62 -13.20 9.33
CA ARG A 131 1.93 -12.53 8.20
C ARG A 131 0.43 -12.33 8.47
N ALA A 132 -0.22 -13.29 9.12
CA ALA A 132 -1.66 -13.20 9.45
C ALA A 132 -2.01 -11.98 10.32
N SER A 133 -1.06 -11.47 11.12
CA SER A 133 -1.24 -10.30 11.97
C SER A 133 -1.29 -8.98 11.19
N LEU A 134 -0.84 -8.96 9.92
CA LEU A 134 -0.83 -7.75 9.11
C LEU A 134 -2.24 -7.24 8.82
N LYS A 135 -3.18 -8.13 8.48
CA LYS A 135 -4.55 -7.74 8.12
C LYS A 135 -5.28 -7.02 9.29
N PRO A 136 -5.25 -7.52 10.54
CA PRO A 136 -5.73 -6.76 11.71
C PRO A 136 -5.06 -5.40 11.89
N ILE A 137 -3.75 -5.30 11.71
CA ILE A 137 -3.00 -4.03 11.82
C ILE A 137 -3.48 -3.04 10.75
N MET A 138 -3.67 -3.49 9.51
CA MET A 138 -4.21 -2.65 8.43
C MET A 138 -5.61 -2.14 8.77
N LEU A 139 -6.49 -2.98 9.32
CA LEU A 139 -7.83 -2.56 9.75
C LEU A 139 -7.77 -1.49 10.84
N GLN A 140 -6.85 -1.66 11.80
CA GLN A 140 -6.65 -0.69 12.87
C GLN A 140 -6.17 0.65 12.29
N ILE A 141 -5.15 0.65 11.42
CA ILE A 141 -4.65 1.87 10.76
C ILE A 141 -5.78 2.58 10.00
N LEU A 142 -6.55 1.84 9.20
CA LEU A 142 -7.67 2.39 8.44
C LEU A 142 -8.71 3.07 9.36
N THR A 143 -9.06 2.39 10.47
CA THR A 143 -10.06 2.87 11.41
C THR A 143 -9.57 4.10 12.17
N GLU A 144 -8.33 4.08 12.66
CA GLU A 144 -7.74 5.16 13.42
C GLU A 144 -7.56 6.42 12.58
N LEU A 145 -7.05 6.30 11.36
CA LEU A 145 -6.84 7.44 10.46
C LEU A 145 -8.16 8.11 10.06
N ASN A 146 -9.22 7.33 9.80
CA ASN A 146 -10.52 7.89 9.47
C ASN A 146 -11.27 8.47 10.68
N SER A 147 -11.03 7.94 11.89
CA SER A 147 -11.74 8.40 13.09
C SER A 147 -11.07 9.60 13.76
N ASN A 148 -9.73 9.67 13.71
CA ASN A 148 -8.95 10.63 14.50
C ASN A 148 -8.16 11.62 13.64
N GLY A 149 -8.06 11.41 12.31
CA GLY A 149 -7.28 12.25 11.41
C GLY A 149 -5.78 12.34 11.77
N ARG A 150 -5.26 11.36 12.51
CA ARG A 150 -3.88 11.29 13.04
C ARG A 150 -3.37 9.86 13.05
#